data_AF-A0AAV4SMF7-F1
#
_entry.id   AF-A0AAV4SMF7-F1
#
_cell.length_a   1.000
_cell.length_b   1.000
_cell.length_c   1.000
_cell.angle_alpha   90.00
_cell.angle_beta   90.00
_cell.angle_gamma   90.00
#
_symmetry.space_group_name_H-M   'P 1'
#
loop_
_entity.id
_entity.type
_entity.pdbx_description
1 polymer ?
#
loop_
_entity_poly.entity_id
_entity_poly.type
_entity_poly.pdbx_seq_one_letter_code
_entity_poly.pdbx_strand_id
1 'polypeptide(L)'
;MAHVLLPCDLPFWPDVQRHLAQLATCADARHMTHVMASLHDLCCVSLDPDEAGGADHPGFPELQRFVEEGMCEAERTRFLGDTLPRMATRAAELKALKPTGGFLYSLRREEGRFELERSLLASLLANAFFSTFTKRNAKTHPTLQDFRMADFFTHLHKRTHQKKLRTFLRYFETLGSAPGGHVKFTRKVVSGPSLPGWLCSDRPLVPLLVREGAYQAEASVYRMCSCSSVIGGDVLKASTSKVRGPLFLF
;
A
#
# COMPACT_ATOMS: atom_id res chain seq x y z
N MET A 1 11.12 -19.76 8.64
CA MET A 1 10.32 -18.83 7.81
C MET A 1 9.81 -17.72 8.72
N ALA A 2 9.92 -16.46 8.30
CA ALA A 2 9.49 -15.32 9.13
C ALA A 2 8.08 -14.89 8.71
N HIS A 3 7.13 -14.91 9.66
CA HIS A 3 5.74 -14.51 9.41
C HIS A 3 5.57 -12.99 9.54
N VAL A 4 4.73 -12.44 8.69
CA VAL A 4 4.22 -11.08 8.81
C VAL A 4 3.10 -11.08 9.84
N LEU A 5 3.23 -10.24 10.85
CA LEU A 5 2.17 -9.98 11.81
C LEU A 5 1.10 -9.11 11.14
N LEU A 6 -0.10 -9.65 10.94
CA LEU A 6 -1.23 -8.93 10.37
C LEU A 6 -2.11 -8.34 11.49
N PRO A 7 -2.86 -7.26 11.23
CA PRO A 7 -3.79 -6.69 12.20
C PRO A 7 -4.79 -7.72 12.75
N CYS A 8 -5.22 -8.66 11.92
CA CYS A 8 -6.16 -9.72 12.31
C CYS A 8 -5.58 -10.80 13.23
N ASP A 9 -4.26 -10.79 13.43
CA ASP A 9 -3.56 -11.70 14.35
C ASP A 9 -3.45 -11.12 15.76
N LEU A 10 -3.85 -9.87 15.95
CA LEU A 10 -3.75 -9.15 17.22
C LEU A 10 -5.02 -9.32 18.05
N PRO A 11 -4.93 -9.32 19.39
CA PRO A 11 -6.07 -9.58 20.28
C PRO A 11 -7.19 -8.53 20.14
N PHE A 12 -6.84 -7.32 19.72
CA PHE A 12 -7.78 -6.21 19.51
C PHE A 12 -8.46 -6.22 18.12
N TRP A 13 -8.29 -7.26 17.31
CA TRP A 13 -8.98 -7.37 16.02
C TRP A 13 -10.51 -7.19 16.09
N PRO A 14 -11.24 -7.74 17.10
CA PRO A 14 -12.68 -7.48 17.23
C PRO A 14 -13.02 -5.99 17.37
N ASP A 15 -12.17 -5.23 18.07
CA ASP A 15 -12.34 -3.78 18.21
C ASP A 15 -12.06 -3.06 16.89
N VAL A 16 -11.03 -3.49 16.14
CA VAL A 16 -10.76 -2.99 14.78
C VAL A 16 -11.96 -3.23 13.87
N GLN A 17 -12.56 -4.43 13.90
CA GLN A 17 -13.75 -4.76 13.10
C GLN A 17 -14.94 -3.86 13.45
N ARG A 18 -15.11 -3.49 14.72
CA ARG A 18 -16.17 -2.56 15.14
C ARG A 18 -16.00 -1.17 14.56
N HIS A 19 -14.78 -0.63 14.59
CA HIS A 19 -14.49 0.67 13.98
C HIS A 19 -14.59 0.62 12.44
N LEU A 20 -14.17 -0.48 11.80
CA LEU A 20 -14.39 -0.68 10.36
C LEU A 20 -15.89 -0.72 10.02
N ALA A 21 -16.73 -1.33 10.84
CA ALA A 21 -18.18 -1.31 10.65
C ALA A 21 -18.77 0.11 10.79
N GLN A 22 -18.23 0.94 11.70
CA GLN A 22 -18.61 2.36 11.80
C GLN A 22 -18.18 3.16 10.57
N LEU A 23 -16.98 2.91 10.04
CA LEU A 23 -16.52 3.54 8.79
C LEU A 23 -17.39 3.14 7.60
N ALA A 24 -17.94 1.92 7.61
CA ALA A 24 -18.80 1.44 6.55
C ALA A 24 -20.17 2.14 6.48
N THR A 25 -20.59 2.80 7.55
CA THR A 25 -21.86 3.55 7.62
C THR A 25 -21.63 5.05 7.76
N CYS A 26 -20.38 5.50 7.71
CA CYS A 26 -20.02 6.89 7.90
C CYS A 26 -20.43 7.75 6.69
N ALA A 27 -21.11 8.87 6.96
CA ALA A 27 -21.62 9.77 5.93
C ALA A 27 -20.92 11.14 5.91
N ASP A 28 -20.01 11.40 6.86
CA ASP A 28 -19.36 12.70 7.02
C ASP A 28 -17.85 12.55 7.27
N ALA A 29 -17.09 13.52 6.77
CA ALA A 29 -15.63 13.47 6.80
C ALA A 29 -15.06 13.53 8.22
N ARG A 30 -15.72 14.25 9.14
CA ARG A 30 -15.27 14.44 10.53
C ARG A 30 -15.38 13.17 11.34
N HIS A 31 -16.52 12.50 11.25
CA HIS A 31 -16.73 11.21 11.89
C HIS A 31 -15.79 10.16 11.31
N MET A 32 -15.57 10.16 9.98
CA MET A 32 -14.63 9.24 9.33
C MET A 32 -13.23 9.42 9.93
N THR A 33 -12.69 10.64 9.98
CA THR A 33 -11.34 10.88 10.50
C THR A 33 -11.22 10.64 11.99
N HIS A 34 -12.29 10.90 12.76
CA HIS A 34 -12.33 10.54 14.18
C HIS A 34 -12.23 9.02 14.38
N VAL A 35 -13.00 8.22 13.63
CA VAL A 35 -12.93 6.75 13.74
C VAL A 35 -11.58 6.22 13.26
N MET A 36 -11.01 6.81 12.20
CA MET A 36 -9.65 6.48 11.76
C MET A 36 -8.58 6.84 12.80
N ALA A 37 -8.75 7.94 13.54
CA ALA A 37 -7.88 8.31 14.66
C ALA A 37 -7.94 7.27 15.79
N SER A 38 -9.15 6.84 16.18
CA SER A 38 -9.31 5.78 17.18
C SER A 38 -8.71 4.43 16.73
N LEU A 39 -8.87 4.08 15.45
CA LEU A 39 -8.19 2.91 14.86
C LEU A 39 -6.67 3.01 14.93
N HIS A 40 -6.14 4.19 14.62
CA HIS A 40 -4.71 4.45 14.69
C HIS A 40 -4.20 4.29 16.12
N ASP A 41 -4.87 4.86 17.13
CA ASP A 41 -4.43 4.71 18.52
C ASP A 41 -4.46 3.26 19.01
N LEU A 42 -5.46 2.49 18.55
CA LEU A 42 -5.59 1.08 18.89
C LEU A 42 -4.46 0.22 18.27
N CYS A 43 -4.07 0.50 17.02
CA CYS A 43 -3.18 -0.36 16.24
C CYS A 43 -1.72 0.12 16.20
N CYS A 44 -1.50 1.43 16.27
CA CYS A 44 -0.23 2.11 16.08
C CYS A 44 0.53 2.27 17.41
N VAL A 45 0.61 1.18 18.19
CA VAL A 45 1.49 1.17 19.35
C VAL A 45 2.93 1.08 18.84
N SER A 46 3.74 2.10 19.13
CA SER A 46 5.17 2.01 18.87
C SER A 46 5.79 0.95 19.78
N LEU A 47 6.61 0.08 19.20
CA LEU A 47 7.44 -0.86 19.97
C LEU A 47 8.76 -0.21 20.41
N ASP A 48 9.01 1.04 20.05
CA ASP A 48 10.23 1.79 20.39
C ASP A 48 10.03 2.51 21.74
N PRO A 49 10.75 2.10 22.81
CA PRO A 49 10.60 2.70 24.14
C PRO A 49 11.08 4.16 24.20
N ASP A 50 11.88 4.61 23.22
CA ASP A 50 12.39 5.99 23.17
C ASP A 50 11.44 6.94 22.40
N GLU A 51 10.43 6.40 21.72
CA GLU A 51 9.48 7.19 20.96
C GLU A 51 8.41 7.71 21.91
N ALA A 52 8.60 8.95 22.41
CA ALA A 52 7.65 9.61 23.29
C ALA A 52 6.23 9.53 22.67
N GLY A 53 5.27 9.06 23.47
CA GLY A 53 3.87 8.88 23.09
C GLY A 53 3.19 10.22 22.77
N GLY A 54 3.49 10.76 21.59
CA GLY A 54 2.73 11.85 21.00
C GLY A 54 1.55 11.26 20.25
N ALA A 55 0.34 11.63 20.66
CA ALA A 55 -0.91 11.41 19.94
C ALA A 55 -0.99 12.27 18.66
N ASP A 56 0.12 12.37 17.92
CA ASP A 56 0.08 13.00 16.62
C ASP A 56 -0.62 12.02 15.68
N HIS A 57 -1.77 12.45 15.20
CA HIS A 57 -2.51 11.87 14.09
C HIS A 57 -2.14 12.63 12.81
N PRO A 58 -0.87 12.58 12.36
CA PRO A 58 -0.26 13.70 11.65
C PRO A 58 -0.99 14.05 10.35
N GLY A 59 -1.71 13.10 9.74
CA GLY A 59 -2.40 13.32 8.47
C GLY A 59 -3.92 13.28 8.46
N PHE A 60 -4.61 12.91 9.55
CA PHE A 60 -6.09 12.81 9.49
C PHE A 60 -6.80 14.16 9.33
N PRO A 61 -6.35 15.26 9.96
CA PRO A 61 -6.92 16.59 9.68
C PRO A 61 -6.78 17.00 8.21
N GLU A 62 -5.65 16.68 7.59
CA GLU A 62 -5.39 16.94 6.17
C GLU A 62 -6.26 16.08 5.25
N LEU A 63 -6.52 14.82 5.64
CA LEU A 63 -7.48 13.96 4.95
C LEU A 63 -8.90 14.52 5.05
N GLN A 64 -9.32 14.98 6.24
CA GLN A 64 -10.63 15.60 6.42
C GLN A 64 -10.79 16.81 5.49
N ARG A 65 -9.81 17.72 5.51
CA ARG A 65 -9.81 18.91 4.65
C ARG A 65 -9.83 18.54 3.17
N PHE A 66 -9.09 17.52 2.76
CA PHE A 66 -9.12 17.03 1.38
C PHE A 66 -10.50 16.52 0.97
N VAL A 67 -11.22 15.82 1.85
CA VAL A 67 -12.58 15.34 1.58
C VAL A 67 -13.58 16.50 1.57
N GLU A 68 -13.48 17.44 2.52
CA GLU A 68 -14.41 18.57 2.65
C GLU A 68 -14.24 19.62 1.54
N GLU A 69 -12.99 19.98 1.23
CA GLU A 69 -12.64 21.11 0.34
C GLU A 69 -11.93 20.69 -0.95
N GLY A 70 -11.22 19.56 -0.93
CA GLY A 70 -10.39 19.11 -2.05
C GLY A 70 -11.13 18.27 -3.09
N MET A 71 -12.23 17.62 -2.70
CA MET A 71 -13.12 16.85 -3.57
C MET A 71 -14.27 17.71 -4.07
N CYS A 72 -14.69 17.52 -5.33
CA CYS A 72 -15.97 18.09 -5.77
C CYS A 72 -17.14 17.35 -5.11
N GLU A 73 -18.34 17.94 -5.11
CA GLU A 73 -19.52 17.36 -4.45
C GLU A 73 -19.81 15.93 -4.92
N ALA A 74 -19.80 15.68 -6.22
CA ALA A 74 -20.02 14.33 -6.77
C ALA A 74 -18.93 13.32 -6.37
N GLU A 75 -17.67 13.76 -6.29
CA GLU A 75 -16.55 12.94 -5.83
C GLU A 75 -16.70 12.60 -4.34
N ARG A 76 -17.04 13.60 -3.52
CA ARG A 76 -17.24 13.44 -2.07
C ARG A 76 -18.40 12.50 -1.75
N THR A 77 -19.54 12.68 -2.41
CA THR A 77 -20.72 11.83 -2.25
C THR A 77 -20.41 10.38 -2.62
N ARG A 78 -19.69 10.16 -3.74
CA ARG A 78 -19.27 8.81 -4.14
C ARG A 78 -18.24 8.20 -3.18
N PHE A 79 -17.31 9.03 -2.68
CA PHE A 79 -16.30 8.56 -1.74
C PHE A 79 -16.94 8.10 -0.43
N LEU A 80 -17.74 8.95 0.23
CA LEU A 80 -18.36 8.64 1.52
C LEU A 80 -19.49 7.60 1.40
N GLY A 81 -20.30 7.67 0.34
CA GLY A 81 -21.47 6.79 0.18
C GLY A 81 -21.19 5.41 -0.40
N ASP A 82 -20.06 5.20 -1.07
CA ASP A 82 -19.77 3.94 -1.77
C ASP A 82 -18.32 3.47 -1.58
N THR A 83 -17.33 4.33 -1.85
CA THR A 83 -15.93 3.91 -1.86
C THR A 83 -15.40 3.56 -0.47
N LEU A 84 -15.64 4.43 0.51
CA LEU A 84 -15.24 4.25 1.91
C LEU A 84 -15.90 2.98 2.51
N PRO A 85 -17.23 2.76 2.36
CA PRO A 85 -17.86 1.52 2.79
C PRO A 85 -17.23 0.27 2.18
N ARG A 86 -16.98 0.26 0.86
CA ARG A 86 -16.32 -0.88 0.20
C ARG A 86 -14.95 -1.14 0.80
N MET A 87 -14.14 -0.10 0.99
CA MET A 87 -12.81 -0.23 1.59
C MET A 87 -12.91 -0.81 3.01
N ALA A 88 -13.83 -0.32 3.84
CA ALA A 88 -14.03 -0.80 5.20
C ALA A 88 -14.43 -2.28 5.24
N THR A 89 -15.35 -2.70 4.37
CA THR A 89 -15.72 -4.12 4.22
C THR A 89 -14.51 -4.97 3.80
N ARG A 90 -13.73 -4.53 2.81
CA ARG A 90 -12.51 -5.24 2.39
C ARG A 90 -11.50 -5.36 3.50
N ALA A 91 -11.28 -4.31 4.29
CA ALA A 91 -10.36 -4.37 5.40
C ALA A 91 -10.79 -5.42 6.44
N ALA A 92 -12.11 -5.54 6.71
CA ALA A 92 -12.66 -6.49 7.68
C ALA A 92 -12.57 -7.97 7.23
N GLU A 93 -12.50 -8.23 5.91
CA GLU A 93 -12.36 -9.58 5.34
C GLU A 93 -10.95 -10.20 5.58
N LEU A 94 -9.98 -9.42 6.07
CA LEU A 94 -8.57 -9.84 6.16
C LEU A 94 -8.37 -11.19 6.84
N LYS A 95 -9.07 -11.43 7.96
CA LYS A 95 -8.96 -12.69 8.71
C LYS A 95 -9.43 -13.91 7.90
N ALA A 96 -10.46 -13.75 7.08
CA ALA A 96 -11.01 -14.81 6.25
C ALA A 96 -10.14 -15.06 5.00
N LEU A 97 -9.48 -14.02 4.49
CA LEU A 97 -8.64 -14.07 3.29
C LEU A 97 -7.18 -14.45 3.56
N LYS A 98 -6.76 -14.43 4.84
CA LYS A 98 -5.39 -14.78 5.24
C LYS A 98 -5.07 -16.23 4.81
N PRO A 99 -3.92 -16.49 4.18
CA PRO A 99 -3.51 -17.85 3.83
C PRO A 99 -3.38 -18.74 5.07
N THR A 100 -3.83 -19.99 4.96
CA THR A 100 -3.79 -20.99 6.05
C THR A 100 -2.36 -21.27 6.54
N GLY A 101 -1.36 -21.22 5.64
CA GLY A 101 0.06 -21.32 5.97
C GLY A 101 0.67 -20.06 6.58
N GLY A 102 -0.14 -19.03 6.86
CA GLY A 102 0.32 -17.72 7.31
C GLY A 102 0.82 -16.82 6.17
N PHE A 103 1.04 -15.55 6.49
CA PHE A 103 1.61 -14.57 5.57
C PHE A 103 3.11 -14.43 5.83
N LEU A 104 3.96 -14.57 4.81
CA LEU A 104 5.41 -14.73 4.97
C LEU A 104 6.19 -13.53 4.42
N TYR A 105 7.29 -13.18 5.09
CA TYR A 105 8.25 -12.22 4.56
C TYR A 105 9.07 -12.80 3.41
N SER A 106 9.35 -11.96 2.42
CA SER A 106 10.36 -12.23 1.40
C SER A 106 11.74 -11.81 1.94
N LEU A 107 12.60 -12.79 2.24
CA LEU A 107 13.89 -12.55 2.90
C LEU A 107 15.02 -12.25 1.91
N ARG A 108 16.05 -11.54 2.39
CA ARG A 108 17.22 -11.18 1.58
C ARG A 108 18.02 -12.45 1.26
N ARG A 109 18.57 -12.51 0.04
CA ARG A 109 19.36 -13.64 -0.50
C ARG A 109 18.60 -14.96 -0.66
N GLU A 110 17.30 -14.96 -0.42
CA GLU A 110 16.43 -16.12 -0.69
C GLU A 110 15.61 -15.86 -1.95
N GLU A 111 15.58 -16.82 -2.87
CA GLU A 111 14.62 -16.80 -3.94
C GLU A 111 13.22 -17.10 -3.39
N GLY A 112 12.20 -16.52 -3.99
CA GLY A 112 10.84 -16.70 -3.50
C GLY A 112 9.80 -16.40 -4.56
N ARG A 113 8.72 -17.18 -4.54
CA ARG A 113 7.55 -16.96 -5.38
C ARG A 113 6.31 -17.00 -4.51
N PHE A 114 5.54 -15.93 -4.58
CA PHE A 114 4.31 -15.74 -3.81
C PHE A 114 3.19 -15.44 -4.77
N GLU A 115 2.08 -16.16 -4.64
CA GLU A 115 0.88 -15.94 -5.44
C GLU A 115 -0.23 -15.50 -4.49
N LEU A 116 -0.70 -14.27 -4.66
CA LEU A 116 -1.70 -13.67 -3.78
C LEU A 116 -2.98 -13.42 -4.58
N GLU A 117 -4.12 -13.80 -3.99
CA GLU A 117 -5.42 -13.48 -4.56
C GLU A 117 -5.67 -11.96 -4.52
N ARG A 118 -6.34 -11.43 -5.54
CA ARG A 118 -6.65 -9.99 -5.60
C ARG A 118 -7.56 -9.51 -4.47
N SER A 119 -8.41 -10.39 -3.93
CA SER A 119 -9.23 -10.12 -2.74
C SER A 119 -8.35 -9.84 -1.52
N LEU A 120 -7.35 -10.68 -1.26
CA LEU A 120 -6.38 -10.47 -0.18
C LEU A 120 -5.60 -9.18 -0.38
N LEU A 121 -5.14 -8.88 -1.61
CA LEU A 121 -4.44 -7.62 -1.90
C LEU A 121 -5.33 -6.39 -1.64
N ALA A 122 -6.60 -6.42 -2.07
CA ALA A 122 -7.54 -5.34 -1.79
C ALA A 122 -7.76 -5.16 -0.28
N SER A 123 -7.84 -6.26 0.47
CA SER A 123 -7.97 -6.22 1.93
C SER A 123 -6.72 -5.64 2.61
N LEU A 124 -5.52 -6.02 2.16
CA LEU A 124 -4.25 -5.47 2.66
C LEU A 124 -4.13 -3.97 2.35
N LEU A 125 -4.46 -3.54 1.13
CA LEU A 125 -4.44 -2.13 0.74
C LEU A 125 -5.46 -1.29 1.52
N ALA A 126 -6.65 -1.83 1.78
CA ALA A 126 -7.66 -1.14 2.60
C ALA A 126 -7.18 -0.98 4.04
N ASN A 127 -6.57 -2.02 4.64
CA ASN A 127 -5.95 -1.93 5.96
C ASN A 127 -4.79 -0.90 5.99
N ALA A 128 -4.06 -0.74 4.88
CA ALA A 128 -3.00 0.26 4.76
C ALA A 128 -3.57 1.69 4.76
N PHE A 129 -4.69 1.91 4.07
CA PHE A 129 -5.42 3.18 4.08
C PHE A 129 -5.91 3.55 5.48
N PHE A 130 -6.55 2.62 6.18
CA PHE A 130 -6.99 2.81 7.57
C PHE A 130 -5.85 2.77 8.59
N SER A 131 -4.61 2.55 8.14
CA SER A 131 -3.40 2.52 8.99
C SER A 131 -3.50 1.54 10.16
N THR A 132 -4.12 0.37 9.95
CA THR A 132 -4.34 -0.66 10.98
C THR A 132 -3.11 -1.55 11.22
N PHE A 133 -2.10 -1.47 10.36
CA PHE A 133 -0.83 -2.18 10.57
C PHE A 133 -0.04 -1.58 11.74
N THR A 134 0.71 -2.43 12.43
CA THR A 134 1.64 -1.99 13.46
C THR A 134 2.73 -1.10 12.85
N LYS A 135 3.17 -0.11 13.62
CA LYS A 135 4.18 0.85 13.18
C LYS A 135 5.51 0.15 12.89
N ARG A 136 6.08 0.45 11.72
CA ARG A 136 7.41 0.00 11.31
C ARG A 136 8.34 1.19 11.26
N ASN A 137 9.47 1.12 11.95
CA ASN A 137 10.47 2.18 11.94
C ASN A 137 11.86 1.58 11.70
N ALA A 138 12.86 2.45 11.57
CA ALA A 138 14.24 2.04 11.31
C ALA A 138 14.83 1.16 12.43
N LYS A 139 14.29 1.22 13.66
CA LYS A 139 14.74 0.37 14.77
C LYS A 139 14.05 -1.00 14.75
N THR A 140 12.73 -1.05 14.53
CA THR A 140 11.95 -2.29 14.59
C THR A 140 12.05 -3.11 13.30
N HIS A 141 12.08 -2.45 12.14
CA HIS A 141 12.07 -3.10 10.83
C HIS A 141 12.94 -2.33 9.81
N PRO A 142 14.28 -2.22 10.01
CA PRO A 142 15.19 -1.37 9.23
C PRO A 142 15.22 -1.62 7.71
N THR A 143 14.67 -2.75 7.28
CA THR A 143 14.78 -3.25 5.89
C THR A 143 13.43 -3.31 5.19
N LEU A 144 12.35 -2.94 5.89
CA LEU A 144 11.01 -2.93 5.37
C LEU A 144 10.49 -1.50 5.27
N GLN A 145 9.69 -1.26 4.23
CA GLN A 145 8.98 0.01 4.10
C GLN A 145 7.82 0.06 5.11
N ASP A 146 7.56 1.24 5.66
CA ASP A 146 6.26 1.53 6.26
C ASP A 146 5.28 1.87 5.13
N PHE A 147 4.10 1.26 5.20
CA PHE A 147 3.09 1.32 4.15
C PHE A 147 1.74 1.82 4.68
N ARG A 148 1.69 2.26 5.93
CA ARG A 148 0.53 2.96 6.51
C ARG A 148 0.37 4.33 5.85
N MET A 149 -0.87 4.74 5.61
CA MET A 149 -1.15 6.00 4.91
C MET A 149 -1.30 7.22 5.83
N ALA A 150 -1.29 7.05 7.16
CA ALA A 150 -1.37 8.16 8.12
C ALA A 150 -0.36 9.28 7.80
N ASP A 151 0.91 8.92 7.55
CA ASP A 151 1.96 9.88 7.18
C ASP A 151 1.77 10.44 5.77
N PHE A 152 1.26 9.63 4.84
CA PHE A 152 0.96 10.07 3.48
C PHE A 152 -0.07 11.21 3.47
N PHE A 153 -1.07 11.17 4.36
CA PHE A 153 -2.12 12.17 4.40
C PHE A 153 -1.63 13.57 4.79
N THR A 154 -0.52 13.69 5.54
CA THR A 154 0.13 14.98 5.87
C THR A 154 0.48 15.82 4.63
N HIS A 155 0.63 15.15 3.48
CA HIS A 155 1.05 15.76 2.23
C HIS A 155 -0.12 16.08 1.28
N LEU A 156 -1.38 15.93 1.72
CA LEU A 156 -2.55 16.19 0.88
C LEU A 156 -2.76 17.66 0.52
N HIS A 157 -2.05 18.60 1.15
CA HIS A 157 -1.92 19.97 0.66
C HIS A 157 -1.23 20.04 -0.72
N LYS A 158 -0.47 19.01 -1.14
CA LYS A 158 0.18 18.94 -2.45
C LYS A 158 -0.73 18.29 -3.50
N ARG A 159 -0.96 18.98 -4.63
CA ARG A 159 -1.72 18.46 -5.79
C ARG A 159 -1.24 17.09 -6.29
N THR A 160 0.06 16.80 -6.18
CA THR A 160 0.62 15.50 -6.57
C THR A 160 0.11 14.36 -5.69
N HIS A 161 -0.01 14.58 -4.37
CA HIS A 161 -0.50 13.59 -3.43
C HIS A 161 -2.02 13.42 -3.53
N GLN A 162 -2.74 14.50 -3.77
CA GLN A 162 -4.18 14.41 -4.08
C GLN A 162 -4.44 13.53 -5.32
N LYS A 163 -3.64 13.67 -6.39
CA LYS A 163 -3.74 12.81 -7.59
C LYS A 163 -3.40 11.34 -7.29
N LYS A 164 -2.39 11.10 -6.45
CA LYS A 164 -2.03 9.76 -5.97
C LYS A 164 -3.18 9.12 -5.19
N LEU A 165 -3.77 9.86 -4.25
CA LEU A 165 -4.91 9.39 -3.46
C LEU A 165 -6.13 9.09 -4.35
N ARG A 166 -6.47 9.98 -5.29
CA ARG A 166 -7.54 9.71 -6.27
C ARG A 166 -7.30 8.46 -7.10
N THR A 167 -6.06 8.21 -7.49
CA THR A 167 -5.70 6.99 -8.23
C THR A 167 -5.89 5.75 -7.36
N PHE A 168 -5.51 5.83 -6.09
CA PHE A 168 -5.74 4.78 -5.09
C PHE A 168 -7.23 4.53 -4.83
N LEU A 169 -8.05 5.59 -4.67
CA LEU A 169 -9.50 5.44 -4.50
C LEU A 169 -10.15 4.83 -5.73
N ARG A 170 -9.71 5.22 -6.93
CA ARG A 170 -10.21 4.66 -8.20
C ARG A 170 -9.95 3.16 -8.33
N TYR A 171 -8.91 2.62 -7.69
CA TYR A 171 -8.72 1.17 -7.61
C TYR A 171 -9.92 0.50 -6.94
N PHE A 172 -10.40 1.01 -5.80
CA PHE A 172 -11.55 0.47 -5.09
C PHE A 172 -12.88 0.75 -5.78
N GLU A 173 -13.02 1.87 -6.48
CA GLU A 173 -14.21 2.19 -7.29
C GLU A 173 -14.38 1.23 -8.49
N THR A 174 -13.26 0.78 -9.08
CA THR A 174 -13.27 -0.12 -10.25
C THR A 174 -13.19 -1.60 -9.86
N LEU A 175 -12.93 -1.88 -8.59
CA LEU A 175 -12.87 -3.24 -8.07
C LEU A 175 -14.28 -3.85 -7.98
N GLY A 176 -14.48 -4.99 -8.62
CA GLY A 176 -15.72 -5.74 -8.50
C GLY A 176 -16.00 -6.24 -7.06
N SER A 177 -17.22 -6.73 -6.83
CA SER A 177 -17.64 -7.33 -5.55
C SER A 177 -16.89 -8.61 -5.19
N ALA A 178 -16.25 -9.27 -6.15
CA ALA A 178 -15.35 -10.39 -5.93
C ALA A 178 -14.22 -10.31 -6.98
N PRO A 179 -13.10 -9.62 -6.69
CA PRO A 179 -12.02 -9.48 -7.65
C PRO A 179 -11.32 -10.83 -7.85
N GLY A 180 -11.65 -11.51 -8.95
CA GLY A 180 -11.05 -12.79 -9.31
C GLY A 180 -9.59 -12.64 -9.79
N GLY A 181 -8.83 -13.72 -9.63
CA GLY A 181 -7.47 -13.85 -10.14
C GLY A 181 -6.38 -13.56 -9.12
N HIS A 182 -5.13 -13.74 -9.56
CA HIS A 182 -3.97 -13.74 -8.69
C HIS A 182 -2.89 -12.77 -9.20
N VAL A 183 -2.05 -12.30 -8.29
CA VAL A 183 -0.84 -11.55 -8.58
C VAL A 183 0.35 -12.37 -8.09
N LYS A 184 1.32 -12.58 -8.98
CA LYS A 184 2.53 -13.36 -8.70
C LYS A 184 3.69 -12.43 -8.42
N PHE A 185 4.22 -12.48 -7.21
CA PHE A 185 5.44 -11.80 -6.80
C PHE A 185 6.59 -12.80 -6.86
N THR A 186 7.66 -12.47 -7.58
CA THR A 186 8.85 -13.33 -7.68
C THR A 186 10.09 -12.54 -7.32
N ARG A 187 10.85 -13.02 -6.34
CA ARG A 187 12.20 -12.57 -6.02
C ARG A 187 13.19 -13.54 -6.63
N LYS A 188 14.03 -13.03 -7.53
CA LYS A 188 15.16 -13.76 -8.10
C LYS A 188 16.45 -13.29 -7.45
N VAL A 189 17.33 -14.22 -7.09
CA VAL A 189 18.65 -13.91 -6.53
C VAL A 189 19.66 -14.42 -7.54
N VAL A 190 20.17 -13.51 -8.35
CA VAL A 190 21.06 -13.85 -9.46
C VAL A 190 22.49 -13.54 -9.06
N SER A 191 23.35 -14.56 -9.11
CA SER A 191 24.80 -14.35 -9.15
C SER A 191 25.18 -13.99 -10.59
N GLY A 192 25.50 -12.71 -10.82
CA GLY A 192 25.94 -12.26 -12.13
C GLY A 192 27.32 -12.83 -12.51
N PRO A 193 27.71 -12.76 -13.79
CA PRO A 193 29.09 -13.02 -14.20
C PRO A 193 30.06 -12.11 -13.43
N SER A 194 31.26 -12.62 -13.18
CA SER A 194 32.37 -11.78 -12.69
C SER A 194 32.74 -10.73 -13.73
N LEU A 195 33.46 -9.67 -13.33
CA LEU A 195 33.93 -8.66 -14.27
C LEU A 195 34.73 -9.28 -15.46
N PRO A 196 35.67 -10.22 -15.25
CA PRO A 196 36.29 -10.94 -16.37
C PRO A 196 35.28 -11.72 -17.23
N GLY A 197 34.26 -12.32 -16.63
CA GLY A 197 33.20 -13.03 -17.35
C GLY A 197 32.36 -12.11 -18.25
N TRP A 198 32.17 -10.85 -17.87
CA TRP A 198 31.54 -9.85 -18.74
C TRP A 198 32.44 -9.42 -19.89
N LEU A 199 33.74 -9.23 -19.63
CA LEU A 199 34.72 -8.79 -20.64
C LEU A 199 34.95 -9.85 -21.73
N CYS A 200 34.90 -11.13 -21.37
CA CYS A 200 35.10 -12.25 -22.30
C CYS A 200 33.78 -12.80 -22.87
N SER A 201 32.67 -12.05 -22.80
CA SER A 201 31.37 -12.53 -23.30
C SER A 201 31.27 -12.41 -24.82
N ASP A 202 31.20 -13.54 -25.52
CA ASP A 202 31.02 -13.60 -26.99
C ASP A 202 29.55 -13.49 -27.44
N ARG A 203 28.62 -13.21 -26.52
CA ARG A 203 27.19 -13.11 -26.86
C ARG A 203 26.92 -11.89 -27.74
N PRO A 204 26.21 -12.05 -28.88
CA PRO A 204 25.88 -10.92 -29.74
C PRO A 204 24.88 -9.98 -29.06
N LEU A 205 24.88 -8.72 -29.50
CA LEU A 205 23.87 -7.75 -29.10
C LEU A 205 22.48 -8.19 -29.58
N VAL A 206 21.46 -7.93 -28.77
CA VAL A 206 20.06 -8.16 -29.14
C VAL A 206 19.49 -6.94 -29.87
N PRO A 207 18.46 -7.11 -30.73
CA PRO A 207 17.81 -5.99 -31.40
C PRO A 207 17.30 -4.93 -30.40
N LEU A 208 17.62 -3.65 -30.67
CA LEU A 208 17.20 -2.51 -29.85
C LEU A 208 16.20 -1.65 -30.63
N LEU A 209 15.02 -1.44 -30.06
CA LEU A 209 14.01 -0.55 -30.61
C LEU A 209 13.84 0.66 -29.68
N VAL A 210 14.18 1.85 -30.19
CA VAL A 210 13.98 3.12 -29.48
C VAL A 210 12.78 3.83 -30.11
N ARG A 211 11.78 4.18 -29.29
CA ARG A 211 10.58 4.92 -29.70
C ARG A 211 10.45 6.19 -28.87
N GLU A 212 9.85 7.22 -29.45
CA GLU A 212 9.48 8.44 -28.72
C GLU A 212 8.12 8.27 -28.01
N GLY A 213 8.02 8.78 -26.78
CA GLY A 213 6.78 8.82 -26.00
C GLY A 213 6.61 7.72 -24.93
N ALA A 214 5.64 7.92 -24.04
CA ALA A 214 5.27 6.96 -23.00
C ALA A 214 4.24 5.97 -23.56
N TYR A 215 4.70 4.81 -24.06
CA TYR A 215 3.79 3.78 -24.53
C TYR A 215 3.05 3.09 -23.37
N GLN A 216 1.77 2.80 -23.58
CA GLN A 216 1.17 1.65 -22.90
C GLN A 216 1.89 0.41 -23.43
N ALA A 217 2.87 -0.08 -22.67
CA ALA A 217 3.69 -1.20 -23.11
C ALA A 217 2.79 -2.42 -23.42
N GLU A 218 3.07 -3.07 -24.55
CA GLU A 218 2.36 -4.26 -25.00
C GLU A 218 2.35 -5.33 -23.90
N ALA A 219 1.27 -6.11 -23.82
CA ALA A 219 1.10 -7.11 -22.75
C ALA A 219 2.20 -8.18 -22.72
N SER A 220 2.89 -8.37 -23.86
CA SER A 220 3.98 -9.34 -24.06
C SER A 220 5.35 -8.85 -23.58
N VAL A 221 5.49 -7.57 -23.20
CA VAL A 221 6.80 -6.98 -22.88
C VAL A 221 6.99 -6.81 -21.38
N TYR A 222 8.17 -7.21 -20.88
CA TYR A 222 8.57 -6.90 -19.51
C TYR A 222 8.73 -5.39 -19.33
N ARG A 223 7.94 -4.82 -18.42
CA ARG A 223 8.04 -3.42 -18.06
C ARG A 223 9.07 -3.25 -16.95
N MET A 224 10.11 -2.48 -17.22
CA MET A 224 11.05 -2.07 -16.18
C MET A 224 10.45 -0.93 -15.36
N CYS A 225 10.37 -1.11 -14.06
CA CYS A 225 10.09 -0.05 -13.11
C CYS A 225 11.41 0.44 -12.50
N SER A 226 11.67 1.74 -12.54
CA SER A 226 12.79 2.32 -11.78
C SER A 226 12.50 2.17 -10.29
N CYS A 227 13.32 1.38 -9.61
CA CYS A 227 13.17 1.03 -8.19
C CYS A 227 14.41 1.47 -7.39
N SER A 228 14.24 1.67 -6.08
CA SER A 228 15.36 1.76 -5.13
C SER A 228 15.62 0.40 -4.48
N SER A 229 16.56 0.32 -3.55
CA SER A 229 16.80 -0.87 -2.72
C SER A 229 15.59 -1.27 -1.86
N VAL A 230 14.63 -0.35 -1.69
CA VAL A 230 13.33 -0.57 -1.05
C VAL A 230 12.26 -0.49 -2.14
N ILE A 231 11.57 -1.59 -2.40
CA ILE A 231 10.48 -1.63 -3.41
C ILE A 231 9.44 -0.56 -3.05
N GLY A 232 9.01 0.22 -4.05
CA GLY A 232 8.09 1.35 -3.85
C GLY A 232 8.73 2.65 -3.35
N GLY A 233 9.99 2.63 -2.91
CA GLY A 233 10.78 3.81 -2.59
C GLY A 233 10.07 4.79 -1.65
N ASP A 234 9.76 5.98 -2.16
CA ASP A 234 9.10 7.06 -1.41
C ASP A 234 7.69 7.35 -1.94
N VAL A 235 7.00 6.32 -2.47
CA VAL A 235 5.66 6.46 -3.05
C VAL A 235 4.64 7.00 -2.05
N LEU A 236 4.73 6.56 -0.79
CA LEU A 236 3.90 6.97 0.34
C LEU A 236 4.49 8.13 1.17
N LYS A 237 5.69 8.61 0.85
CA LYS A 237 6.34 9.74 1.53
C LYS A 237 6.22 11.02 0.70
N ALA A 238 6.74 12.13 1.25
CA ALA A 238 6.77 13.47 0.67
C ALA A 238 7.32 13.61 -0.76
N SER A 239 7.93 12.55 -1.33
CA SER A 239 8.67 12.68 -2.57
C SER A 239 7.78 13.03 -3.77
N THR A 240 8.33 13.92 -4.58
CA THR A 240 7.89 14.26 -5.94
C THR A 240 8.57 13.37 -6.99
N SER A 241 9.23 12.28 -6.54
CA SER A 241 10.10 11.47 -7.40
C SER A 241 9.33 11.07 -8.66
N LYS A 242 9.99 11.24 -9.81
CA LYS A 242 9.49 10.85 -11.13
C LYS A 242 9.44 9.32 -11.28
N VAL A 243 9.05 8.59 -10.24
CA VAL A 243 8.47 7.25 -10.40
C VAL A 243 7.09 7.48 -11.06
N ARG A 244 7.14 7.87 -12.34
CA ARG A 244 6.01 7.96 -13.25
C ARG A 244 5.72 6.53 -13.68
N GLY A 245 5.07 5.75 -12.82
CA GLY A 245 4.84 4.34 -13.07
C GLY A 245 3.90 3.70 -12.05
N PRO A 246 3.35 2.51 -12.35
CA PRO A 246 2.13 1.90 -11.79
C PRO A 246 2.25 1.38 -10.34
N LEU A 247 3.07 2.01 -9.50
CA LEU A 247 3.28 1.57 -8.11
C LEU A 247 2.11 1.89 -7.17
N PHE A 248 1.10 2.64 -7.61
CA PHE A 248 -0.17 2.80 -6.88
C PHE A 248 -1.17 1.66 -7.13
N LEU A 249 -0.84 0.69 -7.99
CA LEU A 249 -1.74 -0.40 -8.40
C LEU A 249 -1.10 -1.79 -8.27
N PHE A 250 -0.07 -1.92 -7.44
CA PHE A 250 0.49 -3.22 -7.03
C PHE A 250 0.59 -3.30 -5.52
#